data_AF-A0A200QSK4-F1
#
_entry.id   AF-A0A200QSK4-F1
#
_cell.length_a   1.000
_cell.length_b   1.000
_cell.length_c   1.000
_cell.angle_alpha   90.00
_cell.angle_beta   90.00
_cell.angle_gamma   90.00
#
_symmetry.space_group_name_H-M   'P 1'
#
loop_
_entity.id
_entity.type
_entity.pdbx_description
1 polymer ?
#
loop_
_entity_poly.entity_id
_entity_poly.type
_entity_poly.pdbx_seq_one_letter_code
_entity_poly.pdbx_strand_id
1 'polypeptide(L)'
;MESIINLLPESCLAHVLSLTTPRDVCRSSLTSPIFRSAAESNVVWDRFLPSDYQEIVSRLSSPVAFSSKKELYFHLCNPVHIDGGKMTFSLERSTGKKCYMMSARELVITWGNDPMYWTWKPLSQSRFSEVVELRTICWLEIHGKINRKMLSPETNYGAYLIVKVSDRAYGLDSLPSELSVEVGNQRSRCTAYLCHRDVHKQSLEKLCFSHRIEVLSARVIDGEHRVPCWRDDGWMEIELGEFLNNGRGGGGGGGGGSGGDGEVKMSLMEPSINFKYCILKLNSPLLLACLLACLLNYTRDLDLLSTISKINMDGGVVDFNSLPEDCISTIILLLTNPRDLCRSSLVSSTFRSLADSNIAWDRFLPSDYQEILSSSVSPVQFSTSKDLYFRLCNSILIDGVLLLQSFSLDASTGKTCYMLSARDLSITWGNEPMYWCWKSIPQSRFSEVVELGIASWLQINGKISSRLLSHNTTYAAYLVVNFANRAYGLDKIPSEITVELGTHVSRGTVYLRGKDGQGQPLDGLDHFLRSSVVYKGDGMRVPVDRKDGWMEIELGEFFIDDGDEGEVKMSLMEVEGEHLKGGLIVEGIEVRPKVVKGL
;
A
#
# COMPACT_ATOMS: atom_id res chain seq x y z
N MET A 1 -54.25 -31.04 37.12
CA MET A 1 -54.66 -30.59 35.78
C MET A 1 -53.52 -30.92 34.85
N GLU A 2 -53.56 -32.09 34.21
CA GLU A 2 -52.67 -32.35 33.07
C GLU A 2 -52.99 -31.31 32.00
N SER A 3 -51.97 -30.59 31.54
CA SER A 3 -52.11 -29.60 30.48
C SER A 3 -52.77 -30.25 29.26
N ILE A 4 -53.89 -29.69 28.79
CA ILE A 4 -54.65 -30.12 27.59
C ILE A 4 -53.73 -30.31 26.37
N ILE A 5 -52.59 -29.61 26.34
CA ILE A 5 -51.61 -29.65 25.26
C ILE A 5 -50.88 -31.01 25.20
N ASN A 6 -50.75 -31.73 26.32
CA ASN A 6 -50.12 -33.07 26.34
C ASN A 6 -51.02 -34.18 25.75
N LEU A 7 -52.28 -33.87 25.43
CA LEU A 7 -53.23 -34.81 24.80
C LEU A 7 -53.25 -34.69 23.27
N LEU A 8 -52.54 -33.72 22.68
CA LEU A 8 -52.46 -33.56 21.23
C LEU A 8 -51.49 -34.58 20.61
N PRO A 9 -51.84 -35.22 19.48
CA PRO A 9 -50.91 -36.06 18.73
C PRO A 9 -49.65 -35.29 18.33
N GLU A 10 -48.50 -35.97 18.30
CA GLU A 10 -47.22 -35.38 17.89
C GLU A 10 -47.30 -34.72 16.51
N SER A 11 -48.06 -35.29 15.57
CA SER A 11 -48.26 -34.73 14.24
C SER A 11 -48.99 -33.38 14.25
N CYS A 12 -49.96 -33.19 15.15
CA CYS A 12 -50.65 -31.92 15.33
C CYS A 12 -49.70 -30.87 15.92
N LEU A 13 -48.90 -31.26 16.91
CA LEU A 13 -47.89 -30.38 17.51
C LEU A 13 -46.81 -30.00 16.49
N ALA A 14 -46.32 -30.95 15.69
CA ALA A 14 -45.38 -30.69 14.61
C ALA A 14 -45.96 -29.73 13.58
N HIS A 15 -47.24 -29.89 13.21
CA HIS A 15 -47.89 -28.95 12.29
C HIS A 15 -47.97 -27.54 12.88
N VAL A 16 -48.37 -27.38 14.15
CA VAL A 16 -48.39 -26.08 14.84
C VAL A 16 -46.99 -25.46 14.90
N LEU A 17 -45.98 -26.24 15.31
CA LEU A 17 -44.59 -25.79 15.37
C LEU A 17 -44.05 -25.35 13.99
N SER A 18 -44.45 -26.01 12.90
CA SER A 18 -44.05 -25.63 11.54
C SER A 18 -44.56 -24.24 11.10
N LEU A 19 -45.59 -23.70 11.76
CA LEU A 19 -46.15 -22.37 11.48
C LEU A 19 -45.49 -21.26 12.33
N THR A 20 -44.51 -21.61 13.17
CA THR A 20 -43.77 -20.68 14.03
C THR A 20 -42.38 -20.38 13.46
N THR A 21 -41.48 -19.81 14.27
CA THR A 21 -40.08 -19.61 13.88
C THR A 21 -39.19 -20.78 14.35
N PRO A 22 -38.07 -21.06 13.66
CA PRO A 22 -37.03 -21.97 14.16
C PRO A 22 -36.63 -21.71 15.61
N ARG A 23 -36.53 -20.42 15.99
CA ARG A 23 -36.25 -20.00 17.38
C ARG A 23 -37.33 -20.49 18.36
N ASP A 24 -38.60 -20.32 18.01
CA ASP A 24 -39.72 -20.74 18.86
C ASP A 24 -39.84 -22.26 18.95
N VAL A 25 -39.54 -22.99 17.87
CA VAL A 25 -39.47 -24.46 17.89
C VAL A 25 -38.38 -24.95 18.84
N CYS A 26 -37.17 -24.36 18.79
CA CYS A 26 -36.10 -24.70 19.71
C CYS A 26 -36.50 -24.42 21.17
N ARG A 27 -37.14 -23.28 21.46
CA ARG A 27 -37.64 -22.97 22.81
C ARG A 27 -38.73 -23.94 23.25
N SER A 28 -39.65 -24.28 22.36
CA SER A 28 -40.77 -25.19 22.65
C SER A 28 -40.28 -26.60 22.94
N SER A 29 -39.19 -27.06 22.30
CA SER A 29 -38.58 -28.38 22.55
C SER A 29 -38.12 -28.61 23.99
N LEU A 30 -37.92 -27.53 24.76
CA LEU A 30 -37.50 -27.58 26.16
C LEU A 30 -38.68 -27.76 27.14
N THR A 31 -39.92 -27.59 26.69
CA THR A 31 -41.10 -27.56 27.57
C THR A 31 -41.58 -28.94 28.01
N SER A 32 -41.50 -29.95 27.13
CA SER A 32 -41.91 -31.33 27.43
C SER A 32 -41.36 -32.34 26.41
N PRO A 33 -41.35 -33.65 26.72
CA PRO A 33 -40.87 -34.68 25.81
C PRO A 33 -41.64 -34.75 24.48
N ILE A 34 -42.95 -34.53 24.47
CA ILE A 34 -43.77 -34.58 23.25
C ILE A 34 -43.46 -33.40 22.33
N PHE A 35 -43.23 -32.20 22.88
CA PHE A 35 -42.75 -31.05 22.11
C PHE A 35 -41.33 -31.26 21.59
N ARG A 36 -40.47 -31.93 22.36
CA ARG A 36 -39.13 -32.29 21.89
C ARG A 36 -39.21 -33.21 20.67
N SER A 37 -40.00 -34.29 20.76
CA SER A 37 -40.21 -35.21 19.64
C SER A 37 -40.76 -34.49 18.40
N ALA A 38 -41.83 -33.71 18.59
CA ALA A 38 -42.43 -32.91 17.51
C ALA A 38 -41.45 -31.91 16.89
N ALA A 39 -40.56 -31.31 17.70
CA ALA A 39 -39.53 -30.36 17.23
C ALA A 39 -38.37 -31.04 16.48
N GLU A 40 -38.17 -32.36 16.58
CA GLU A 40 -37.21 -33.10 15.75
C GLU A 40 -37.80 -33.54 14.39
N SER A 41 -39.11 -33.41 14.20
CA SER A 41 -39.80 -33.90 13.00
C SER A 41 -39.36 -33.19 11.72
N ASN A 42 -39.07 -33.97 10.68
CA ASN A 42 -38.74 -33.45 9.35
C ASN A 42 -39.87 -32.61 8.74
N VAL A 43 -41.14 -32.79 9.16
CA VAL A 43 -42.27 -31.97 8.70
C VAL A 43 -42.10 -30.50 9.12
N VAL A 44 -41.56 -30.27 10.33
CA VAL A 44 -41.29 -28.93 10.85
C VAL A 44 -40.18 -28.27 10.04
N TRP A 45 -39.03 -28.94 9.93
CA TRP A 45 -37.84 -28.36 9.30
C TRP A 45 -37.94 -28.25 7.78
N ASP A 46 -38.78 -29.06 7.14
CA ASP A 46 -39.11 -28.88 5.71
C ASP A 46 -39.80 -27.53 5.43
N ARG A 47 -40.57 -27.02 6.40
CA ARG A 47 -41.26 -25.72 6.30
C ARG A 47 -40.30 -24.54 6.47
N PHE A 48 -39.21 -24.74 7.21
CA PHE A 48 -38.19 -23.71 7.49
C PHE A 48 -37.07 -23.69 6.46
N LEU A 49 -36.81 -24.82 5.81
CA LEU A 49 -35.90 -24.86 4.66
C LEU A 49 -36.51 -24.09 3.48
N PRO A 50 -35.68 -23.40 2.68
CA PRO A 50 -36.16 -22.80 1.43
C PRO A 50 -36.76 -23.85 0.50
N SER A 51 -37.80 -23.51 -0.25
CA SER A 51 -38.46 -24.44 -1.19
C SER A 51 -37.50 -25.01 -2.25
N ASP A 52 -36.44 -24.28 -2.57
CA ASP A 52 -35.37 -24.62 -3.50
C ASP A 52 -34.10 -25.14 -2.80
N TYR A 53 -34.18 -25.64 -1.56
CA TYR A 53 -33.01 -26.14 -0.83
C TYR A 53 -32.26 -27.25 -1.60
N GLN A 54 -32.96 -28.07 -2.38
CA GLN A 54 -32.33 -29.12 -3.20
C GLN A 54 -31.44 -28.53 -4.29
N GLU A 55 -31.87 -27.44 -4.93
CA GLU A 55 -31.05 -26.71 -5.90
C GLU A 55 -29.83 -26.09 -5.21
N ILE A 56 -30.03 -25.49 -4.04
CA ILE A 56 -28.94 -24.92 -3.23
C ILE A 56 -27.91 -26.00 -2.87
N VAL A 57 -28.36 -27.18 -2.40
CA VAL A 57 -27.48 -28.30 -2.05
C VAL A 57 -26.70 -28.80 -3.27
N SER A 58 -27.32 -28.82 -4.46
CA SER A 58 -26.64 -29.22 -5.70
C SER A 58 -25.53 -28.26 -6.15
N ARG A 59 -25.58 -27.00 -5.70
CA ARG A 59 -24.61 -25.95 -6.02
C ARG A 59 -23.45 -25.88 -5.03
N LEU A 60 -23.50 -26.65 -3.94
CA LEU A 60 -22.44 -26.66 -2.92
C LEU A 60 -21.12 -27.17 -3.50
N SER A 61 -20.03 -26.46 -3.19
CA SER A 61 -18.68 -26.88 -3.61
C SER A 61 -18.21 -28.16 -2.92
N SER A 62 -18.79 -28.48 -1.75
CA SER A 62 -18.51 -29.68 -0.98
C SER A 62 -19.82 -30.42 -0.64
N PRO A 63 -19.94 -31.73 -0.92
CA PRO A 63 -21.13 -32.49 -0.59
C PRO A 63 -21.41 -32.49 0.91
N VAL A 64 -22.68 -32.31 1.29
CA VAL A 64 -23.12 -32.34 2.70
C VAL A 64 -23.94 -33.60 2.94
N ALA A 65 -23.43 -34.48 3.80
CA ALA A 65 -24.23 -35.59 4.33
C ALA A 65 -25.03 -35.08 5.53
N PHE A 66 -26.33 -35.38 5.58
CA PHE A 66 -27.19 -35.07 6.71
C PHE A 66 -28.19 -36.20 6.94
N SER A 67 -28.49 -36.47 8.21
CA SER A 67 -29.41 -37.52 8.65
C SER A 67 -30.84 -37.01 8.86
N SER A 68 -31.01 -35.69 9.01
CA SER A 68 -32.30 -35.02 9.22
C SER A 68 -32.35 -33.64 8.55
N LYS A 69 -33.56 -33.14 8.26
CA LYS A 69 -33.76 -31.77 7.73
C LYS A 69 -33.38 -30.69 8.74
N LYS A 70 -33.47 -31.01 10.04
CA LYS A 70 -32.97 -30.15 11.12
C LYS A 70 -31.46 -29.97 11.04
N GLU A 71 -30.73 -31.07 10.90
CA GLU A 71 -29.28 -31.05 10.74
C GLU A 71 -28.87 -30.23 9.50
N LEU A 72 -29.56 -30.45 8.37
CA LEU A 72 -29.37 -29.63 7.17
C LEU A 72 -29.62 -28.14 7.44
N TYR A 73 -30.71 -27.78 8.10
CA TYR A 73 -31.03 -26.38 8.40
C TYR A 73 -29.90 -25.72 9.21
N PHE A 74 -29.45 -26.36 10.30
CA PHE A 74 -28.36 -25.82 11.12
C PHE A 74 -27.01 -25.80 10.40
N HIS A 75 -26.76 -26.76 9.51
CA HIS A 75 -25.59 -26.74 8.65
C HIS A 75 -25.61 -25.52 7.72
N LEU A 76 -26.76 -25.27 7.07
CA LEU A 76 -26.98 -24.11 6.20
C LEU A 76 -27.04 -22.78 6.95
N CYS A 77 -27.21 -22.75 8.28
CA CYS A 77 -27.04 -21.53 9.07
C CYS A 77 -25.58 -21.04 9.12
N ASN A 78 -24.61 -21.91 8.83
CA ASN A 78 -23.21 -21.51 8.71
C ASN A 78 -22.91 -21.19 7.23
N PRO A 79 -22.07 -20.18 6.92
CA PRO A 79 -21.70 -19.88 5.55
C PRO A 79 -21.07 -21.07 4.82
N VAL A 80 -21.69 -21.49 3.73
CA VAL A 80 -21.23 -22.58 2.86
C VAL A 80 -20.94 -22.07 1.45
N HIS A 81 -19.90 -22.60 0.81
CA HIS A 81 -19.51 -22.21 -0.55
C HIS A 81 -20.42 -22.83 -1.60
N ILE A 82 -20.89 -22.00 -2.53
CA ILE A 82 -21.66 -22.43 -3.71
C ILE A 82 -20.99 -21.92 -4.99
N ASP A 83 -21.42 -22.46 -6.13
CA ASP A 83 -21.03 -22.04 -7.48
C ASP A 83 -19.50 -22.04 -7.68
N GLY A 84 -18.83 -23.11 -7.25
CA GLY A 84 -17.37 -23.24 -7.38
C GLY A 84 -16.59 -22.30 -6.46
N GLY A 85 -17.19 -21.86 -5.34
CA GLY A 85 -16.55 -21.00 -4.35
C GLY A 85 -16.67 -19.50 -4.63
N LYS A 86 -17.42 -19.11 -5.68
CA LYS A 86 -17.62 -17.71 -6.08
C LYS A 86 -18.56 -16.94 -5.15
N MET A 87 -19.45 -17.65 -4.46
CA MET A 87 -20.39 -17.11 -3.49
C MET A 87 -20.44 -17.98 -2.23
N THR A 88 -20.91 -17.40 -1.13
CA THR A 88 -21.33 -18.17 0.06
C THR A 88 -22.82 -17.99 0.30
N PHE A 89 -23.47 -19.07 0.70
CA PHE A 89 -24.86 -19.11 1.11
C PHE A 89 -24.96 -19.38 2.61
N SER A 90 -25.94 -18.76 3.28
CA SER A 90 -26.36 -19.17 4.63
C SER A 90 -27.83 -18.85 4.88
N LEU A 91 -28.41 -19.46 5.91
CA LEU A 91 -29.74 -19.13 6.43
C LEU A 91 -29.62 -18.24 7.66
N GLU A 92 -30.39 -17.17 7.70
CA GLU A 92 -30.58 -16.37 8.92
C GLU A 92 -31.21 -17.26 9.99
N ARG A 93 -30.50 -17.45 11.11
CA ARG A 93 -30.77 -18.51 12.08
C ARG A 93 -32.17 -18.44 12.68
N SER A 94 -32.73 -17.23 12.84
CA SER A 94 -34.02 -16.98 13.50
C SER A 94 -35.21 -17.22 12.57
N THR A 95 -35.06 -16.89 11.29
CA THR A 95 -36.14 -16.70 10.33
C THR A 95 -36.08 -17.66 9.15
N GLY A 96 -34.93 -18.31 8.91
CA GLY A 96 -34.70 -19.17 7.75
C GLY A 96 -34.61 -18.40 6.43
N LYS A 97 -34.46 -17.07 6.47
CA LYS A 97 -34.31 -16.26 5.26
C LYS A 97 -32.92 -16.43 4.66
N LYS A 98 -32.83 -16.45 3.33
CA LYS A 98 -31.57 -16.70 2.61
C LYS A 98 -30.65 -15.50 2.70
N CYS A 99 -29.37 -15.72 2.97
CA CYS A 99 -28.29 -14.75 2.93
C CYS A 99 -27.25 -15.20 1.90
N TYR A 100 -26.73 -14.24 1.13
CA TYR A 100 -25.67 -14.49 0.15
C TYR A 100 -24.53 -13.49 0.35
N MET A 101 -23.30 -13.94 0.13
CA MET A 101 -22.14 -13.07 -0.04
C MET A 101 -21.45 -13.44 -1.35
N MET A 102 -21.08 -12.42 -2.13
CA MET A 102 -20.35 -12.59 -3.38
C MET A 102 -18.86 -12.35 -3.15
N SER A 103 -18.01 -13.11 -3.83
CA SER A 103 -16.58 -12.81 -3.86
C SER A 103 -16.31 -11.53 -4.64
N ALA A 104 -15.18 -10.89 -4.37
CA ALA A 104 -14.75 -9.72 -5.14
C ALA A 104 -14.64 -10.01 -6.64
N ARG A 105 -14.34 -11.26 -7.03
CA ARG A 105 -14.26 -11.71 -8.43
C ARG A 105 -15.60 -11.65 -9.17
N GLU A 106 -16.71 -11.68 -8.44
CA GLU A 106 -18.06 -11.57 -9.02
C GLU A 106 -18.57 -10.12 -9.05
N LEU A 107 -17.79 -9.17 -8.53
CA LEU A 107 -18.08 -7.74 -8.62
C LEU A 107 -17.48 -7.17 -9.91
N VAL A 108 -18.17 -6.18 -10.49
CA VAL A 108 -17.65 -5.38 -11.58
C VAL A 108 -16.92 -4.19 -10.96
N ILE A 109 -15.59 -4.25 -10.98
CA ILE A 109 -14.70 -3.23 -10.41
C ILE A 109 -14.04 -2.49 -11.55
N THR A 110 -14.19 -1.16 -11.60
CA THR A 110 -13.56 -0.34 -12.63
C THR A 110 -12.03 -0.47 -12.56
N TRP A 111 -11.43 -0.82 -13.70
CA TRP A 111 -10.01 -1.19 -13.83
C TRP A 111 -9.54 -2.34 -12.92
N GLY A 112 -10.45 -3.18 -12.41
CA GLY A 112 -10.12 -4.26 -11.48
C GLY A 112 -9.09 -5.29 -11.98
N ASN A 113 -8.86 -5.37 -13.30
CA ASN A 113 -7.84 -6.25 -13.90
C ASN A 113 -6.49 -5.56 -14.11
N ASP A 114 -6.38 -4.26 -13.84
CA ASP A 114 -5.15 -3.50 -14.03
C ASP A 114 -4.27 -3.59 -12.76
N PRO A 115 -3.08 -4.21 -12.84
CA PRO A 115 -2.20 -4.38 -11.71
C PRO A 115 -1.62 -3.07 -11.16
N MET A 116 -1.74 -1.96 -11.91
CA MET A 116 -1.36 -0.62 -11.45
C MET A 116 -2.28 -0.13 -10.33
N TYR A 117 -3.58 -0.44 -10.43
CA TYR A 117 -4.61 0.09 -9.53
C TYR A 117 -5.09 -0.93 -8.50
N TRP A 118 -5.11 -2.21 -8.87
CA TRP A 118 -5.65 -3.28 -8.05
C TRP A 118 -4.68 -4.46 -7.94
N THR A 119 -4.56 -5.05 -6.76
CA THR A 119 -3.79 -6.27 -6.55
C THR A 119 -4.70 -7.37 -6.04
N TRP A 120 -4.82 -8.44 -6.80
CA TRP A 120 -5.49 -9.66 -6.35
C TRP A 120 -4.52 -10.52 -5.56
N LYS A 121 -4.91 -10.90 -4.35
CA LYS A 121 -4.06 -11.71 -3.46
C LYS A 121 -4.89 -12.67 -2.62
N PRO A 122 -4.34 -13.83 -2.24
CA PRO A 122 -4.94 -14.66 -1.21
C PRO A 122 -4.81 -13.97 0.15
N LEU A 123 -5.85 -14.07 0.98
CA LEU A 123 -5.84 -13.55 2.34
C LEU A 123 -6.46 -14.60 3.27
N SER A 124 -5.69 -15.09 4.23
CA SER A 124 -6.09 -16.18 5.14
C SER A 124 -7.30 -15.84 6.01
N GLN A 125 -7.58 -14.55 6.22
CA GLN A 125 -8.74 -14.04 6.96
C GLN A 125 -9.99 -13.87 6.09
N SER A 126 -9.89 -14.12 4.78
CA SER A 126 -11.02 -14.02 3.85
C SER A 126 -11.80 -15.33 3.82
N ARG A 127 -13.13 -15.23 3.62
CA ARG A 127 -13.96 -16.40 3.29
C ARG A 127 -13.71 -16.89 1.86
N PHE A 128 -13.11 -16.08 0.99
CA PHE A 128 -12.83 -16.42 -0.41
C PHE A 128 -11.33 -16.58 -0.66
N SER A 129 -10.98 -17.39 -1.68
CA SER A 129 -9.59 -17.70 -2.04
C SER A 129 -8.77 -16.48 -2.44
N GLU A 130 -9.41 -15.46 -3.00
CA GLU A 130 -8.78 -14.21 -3.41
C GLU A 130 -9.60 -13.02 -2.94
N VAL A 131 -8.89 -11.96 -2.57
CA VAL A 131 -9.42 -10.62 -2.33
C VAL A 131 -8.75 -9.65 -3.28
N VAL A 132 -9.35 -8.49 -3.47
CA VAL A 132 -8.77 -7.40 -4.25
C VAL A 132 -8.40 -6.25 -3.31
N GLU A 133 -7.15 -5.80 -3.40
CA GLU A 133 -6.62 -4.66 -2.66
C GLU A 133 -6.47 -3.47 -3.59
N LEU A 134 -7.07 -2.34 -3.20
CA LEU A 134 -6.89 -1.06 -3.89
C LEU A 134 -5.51 -0.50 -3.57
N ARG A 135 -4.74 -0.11 -4.60
CA ARG A 135 -3.44 0.57 -4.43
C ARG A 135 -3.61 2.08 -4.33
N THR A 136 -3.61 2.76 -5.48
CA THR A 136 -3.70 4.21 -5.56
C THR A 136 -4.50 4.56 -6.81
N ILE A 137 -5.65 5.22 -6.63
CA ILE A 137 -6.52 5.63 -7.73
C ILE A 137 -7.25 6.92 -7.42
N CYS A 138 -7.62 7.69 -8.44
CA CYS A 138 -8.40 8.93 -8.27
C CYS A 138 -9.91 8.74 -8.46
N TRP A 139 -10.36 7.52 -8.78
CA TRP A 139 -11.74 7.14 -9.06
C TRP A 139 -12.02 5.72 -8.57
N LEU A 140 -13.03 5.53 -7.72
CA LEU A 140 -13.44 4.22 -7.20
C LEU A 140 -14.88 3.94 -7.60
N GLU A 141 -15.09 2.84 -8.31
CA GLU A 141 -16.41 2.41 -8.78
C GLU A 141 -16.52 0.89 -8.75
N ILE A 142 -17.50 0.41 -8.00
CA ILE A 142 -17.75 -1.01 -7.74
C ILE A 142 -19.24 -1.26 -7.95
N HIS A 143 -19.57 -2.25 -8.79
CA HIS A 143 -20.94 -2.69 -9.01
C HIS A 143 -21.09 -4.17 -8.69
N GLY A 144 -22.23 -4.51 -8.08
CA GLY A 144 -22.66 -5.88 -7.83
C GLY A 144 -24.06 -6.10 -8.37
N LYS A 145 -24.35 -7.34 -8.77
CA LYS A 145 -25.69 -7.75 -9.21
C LYS A 145 -26.05 -9.10 -8.63
N ILE A 146 -27.28 -9.24 -8.17
CA ILE A 146 -27.83 -10.53 -7.71
C ILE A 146 -29.24 -10.74 -8.27
N ASN A 147 -29.52 -11.97 -8.69
CA ASN A 147 -30.83 -12.33 -9.21
C ASN A 147 -31.85 -12.41 -8.06
N ARG A 148 -32.99 -11.72 -8.21
CA ARG A 148 -34.04 -11.65 -7.19
C ARG A 148 -34.66 -13.01 -6.87
N LYS A 149 -34.65 -13.95 -7.82
CA LYS A 149 -35.15 -15.32 -7.62
C LYS A 149 -34.32 -16.10 -6.60
N MET A 150 -33.06 -15.72 -6.40
CA MET A 150 -32.20 -16.34 -5.39
C MET A 150 -32.56 -15.92 -3.97
N LEU A 151 -33.18 -14.74 -3.81
CA LEU A 151 -33.54 -14.16 -2.52
C LEU A 151 -34.90 -14.68 -2.01
N SER A 152 -35.10 -14.65 -0.70
CA SER A 152 -36.38 -14.99 -0.10
C SER A 152 -37.46 -13.97 -0.51
N PRO A 153 -38.68 -14.42 -0.89
CA PRO A 153 -39.78 -13.50 -1.18
C PRO A 153 -40.29 -12.82 0.11
N GLU A 154 -40.98 -11.70 -0.05
CA GLU A 154 -41.61 -10.91 1.01
C GLU A 154 -40.64 -10.61 2.17
N THR A 155 -39.42 -10.23 1.82
CA THR A 155 -38.33 -10.02 2.78
C THR A 155 -37.63 -8.70 2.47
N ASN A 156 -37.44 -7.86 3.49
CA ASN A 156 -36.61 -6.67 3.39
C ASN A 156 -35.15 -7.09 3.53
N TYR A 157 -34.32 -6.71 2.56
CA TYR A 157 -32.91 -7.04 2.49
C TYR A 157 -32.07 -5.78 2.66
N GLY A 158 -31.06 -5.84 3.52
CA GLY A 158 -29.94 -4.89 3.51
C GLY A 158 -28.84 -5.40 2.58
N ALA A 159 -28.30 -4.50 1.74
CA ALA A 159 -27.11 -4.76 0.95
C ALA A 159 -25.90 -4.12 1.62
N TYR A 160 -24.82 -4.89 1.76
CA TYR A 160 -23.60 -4.45 2.45
C TYR A 160 -22.37 -4.71 1.59
N LEU A 161 -21.47 -3.73 1.53
CA LEU A 161 -20.12 -3.90 1.01
C LEU A 161 -19.20 -4.27 2.18
N ILE A 162 -18.46 -5.38 2.02
CA ILE A 162 -17.54 -5.88 3.04
C ILE A 162 -16.13 -5.45 2.68
N VAL A 163 -15.50 -4.63 3.53
CA VAL A 163 -14.18 -4.04 3.26
C VAL A 163 -13.25 -4.20 4.46
N LYS A 164 -11.95 -4.11 4.19
CA LYS A 164 -10.91 -4.01 5.23
C LYS A 164 -9.98 -2.88 4.83
N VAL A 165 -9.73 -1.97 5.76
CA VAL A 165 -8.86 -0.81 5.54
C VAL A 165 -7.49 -1.13 6.13
N SER A 166 -6.44 -0.94 5.31
CA SER A 166 -5.05 -1.09 5.73
C SER A 166 -4.60 0.13 6.54
N ASP A 167 -3.67 -0.04 7.48
CA ASP A 167 -3.08 1.05 8.26
C ASP A 167 -2.42 2.13 7.37
N ARG A 168 -2.01 1.76 6.16
CA ARG A 168 -1.39 2.65 5.16
C ARG A 168 -2.40 3.34 4.23
N ALA A 169 -3.71 3.13 4.42
CA ALA A 169 -4.74 3.74 3.60
C ALA A 169 -4.82 5.26 3.84
N TYR A 170 -5.06 6.01 2.75
CA TYR A 170 -5.23 7.46 2.73
C TYR A 170 -6.31 7.83 1.70
N GLY A 171 -6.92 9.02 1.82
CA GLY A 171 -7.90 9.52 0.86
C GLY A 171 -9.32 8.92 0.95
N LEU A 172 -9.54 7.87 1.76
CA LEU A 172 -10.82 7.16 1.88
C LEU A 172 -11.78 7.79 2.91
N ASP A 173 -11.29 8.74 3.70
CA ASP A 173 -12.03 9.57 4.66
C ASP A 173 -12.22 11.02 4.18
N SER A 174 -11.64 11.39 3.04
CA SER A 174 -11.66 12.79 2.56
C SER A 174 -13.03 13.20 2.02
N LEU A 175 -13.73 12.32 1.30
CA LEU A 175 -15.08 12.54 0.77
C LEU A 175 -15.95 11.29 0.95
N PRO A 176 -17.26 11.45 1.15
CA PRO A 176 -18.16 10.31 1.20
C PRO A 176 -18.48 9.81 -0.21
N SER A 177 -18.45 8.49 -0.39
CA SER A 177 -18.82 7.84 -1.66
C SER A 177 -20.34 7.74 -1.79
N GLU A 178 -20.87 7.89 -3.02
CA GLU A 178 -22.28 7.65 -3.36
C GLU A 178 -22.54 6.13 -3.41
N LEU A 179 -23.53 5.70 -2.63
CA LEU A 179 -24.00 4.33 -2.59
C LEU A 179 -25.38 4.25 -3.20
N SER A 180 -25.68 3.18 -3.93
CA SER A 180 -27.04 2.97 -4.40
C SER A 180 -27.44 1.51 -4.53
N VAL A 181 -28.72 1.24 -4.30
CA VAL A 181 -29.36 -0.05 -4.55
C VAL A 181 -30.57 0.18 -5.45
N GLU A 182 -30.66 -0.58 -6.54
CA GLU A 182 -31.70 -0.49 -7.55
C GLU A 182 -32.40 -1.83 -7.74
N VAL A 183 -33.73 -1.81 -7.68
CA VAL A 183 -34.61 -2.96 -7.91
C VAL A 183 -35.73 -2.54 -8.86
N GLY A 184 -35.67 -3.00 -10.11
CA GLY A 184 -36.57 -2.53 -11.17
C GLY A 184 -36.49 -1.00 -11.32
N ASN A 185 -37.62 -0.31 -11.14
CA ASN A 185 -37.68 1.16 -11.21
C ASN A 185 -37.43 1.88 -9.87
N GLN A 186 -37.23 1.13 -8.77
CA GLN A 186 -36.96 1.73 -7.46
C GLN A 186 -35.46 1.82 -7.24
N ARG A 187 -34.97 3.03 -6.94
CA ARG A 187 -33.56 3.28 -6.61
C ARG A 187 -33.45 4.03 -5.29
N SER A 188 -32.72 3.44 -4.36
CA SER A 188 -32.30 4.09 -3.12
C SER A 188 -30.87 4.60 -3.28
N ARG A 189 -30.58 5.82 -2.80
CA ARG A 189 -29.24 6.43 -2.81
C ARG A 189 -28.92 6.95 -1.42
N CYS A 190 -27.67 6.78 -1.00
CA CYS A 190 -27.14 7.36 0.22
C CYS A 190 -25.63 7.64 0.04
N THR A 191 -24.99 8.13 1.10
CA THR A 191 -23.54 8.38 1.09
C THR A 191 -22.89 7.76 2.33
N ALA A 192 -21.65 7.28 2.19
CA ALA A 192 -20.88 6.75 3.32
C ALA A 192 -19.40 7.05 3.17
N TYR A 193 -18.72 7.21 4.30
CA TYR A 193 -17.26 7.21 4.33
C TYR A 193 -16.75 5.77 4.32
N LEU A 194 -15.66 5.52 3.60
CA LEU A 194 -15.09 4.17 3.47
C LEU A 194 -14.23 3.77 4.67
N CYS A 195 -13.76 4.75 5.45
CA CYS A 195 -13.09 4.55 6.72
C CYS A 195 -13.56 5.55 7.79
N HIS A 196 -13.22 5.29 9.06
CA HIS A 196 -13.50 6.21 10.15
C HIS A 196 -12.65 7.48 9.98
N ARG A 197 -13.25 8.66 10.20
CA ARG A 197 -12.55 9.94 10.03
C ARG A 197 -11.40 10.07 11.03
N ASP A 198 -10.17 10.18 10.54
CA ASP A 198 -9.02 10.50 11.37
C ASP A 198 -8.76 12.01 11.32
N VAL A 199 -9.05 12.69 12.43
CA VAL A 199 -8.97 14.16 12.53
C VAL A 199 -7.52 14.66 12.35
N HIS A 200 -6.50 13.83 12.61
CA HIS A 200 -5.10 14.21 12.49
C HIS A 200 -4.55 14.14 11.06
N LYS A 201 -5.16 13.35 10.16
CA LYS A 201 -4.77 13.26 8.73
C LYS A 201 -5.27 14.42 7.86
N GLN A 202 -6.28 15.18 8.32
CA GLN A 202 -6.91 16.25 7.53
C GLN A 202 -6.03 17.46 7.22
N SER A 203 -4.99 17.73 8.02
CA SER A 203 -4.20 18.96 7.87
C SER A 203 -3.34 18.98 6.59
N LEU A 204 -2.85 17.82 6.15
CA LEU A 204 -2.06 17.69 4.91
C LEU A 204 -2.96 17.62 3.65
N GLU A 205 -4.14 16.99 3.74
CA GLU A 205 -5.06 16.84 2.60
C GLU A 205 -5.78 18.15 2.22
N LYS A 206 -6.09 19.01 3.20
CA LYS A 206 -6.67 20.35 2.96
C LYS A 206 -5.70 21.26 2.20
N LEU A 207 -4.39 21.07 2.29
CA LEU A 207 -3.40 21.89 1.59
C LEU A 207 -3.24 21.48 0.11
N CYS A 208 -3.38 20.19 -0.22
CA CYS A 208 -3.15 19.68 -1.58
C CYS A 208 -4.43 19.51 -2.43
N PHE A 209 -5.60 19.34 -1.79
CA PHE A 209 -6.85 19.02 -2.49
C PHE A 209 -8.02 19.94 -2.15
N SER A 210 -7.80 21.09 -1.47
CA SER A 210 -8.83 22.04 -1.05
C SER A 210 -9.89 22.31 -2.12
N HIS A 211 -9.47 22.68 -3.33
CA HIS A 211 -10.42 22.99 -4.41
C HIS A 211 -11.19 21.77 -4.91
N ARG A 212 -10.57 20.58 -4.95
CA ARG A 212 -11.23 19.32 -5.30
C ARG A 212 -12.27 18.93 -4.24
N ILE A 213 -11.91 19.04 -2.96
CA ILE A 213 -12.81 18.78 -1.84
C ILE A 213 -13.97 19.79 -1.83
N GLU A 214 -13.72 21.07 -2.10
CA GLU A 214 -14.76 22.10 -2.20
C GLU A 214 -15.74 21.84 -3.36
N VAL A 215 -15.24 21.54 -4.57
CA VAL A 215 -16.08 21.26 -5.74
C VAL A 215 -16.87 19.96 -5.58
N LEU A 216 -16.27 18.94 -4.98
CA LEU A 216 -16.92 17.64 -4.78
C LEU A 216 -17.88 17.64 -3.59
N SER A 217 -17.56 18.34 -2.49
CA SER A 217 -18.46 18.49 -1.33
C SER A 217 -19.76 19.18 -1.70
N ALA A 218 -19.74 20.15 -2.62
CA ALA A 218 -20.94 20.79 -3.16
C ALA A 218 -21.83 19.84 -3.99
N ARG A 219 -21.35 18.64 -4.35
CA ARG A 219 -22.07 17.63 -5.15
C ARG A 219 -22.46 16.38 -4.35
N VAL A 220 -22.01 16.27 -3.11
CA VAL A 220 -22.43 15.20 -2.21
C VAL A 220 -23.92 15.36 -1.93
N ILE A 221 -24.68 14.27 -2.03
CA ILE A 221 -26.10 14.26 -1.68
C ILE A 221 -26.20 14.59 -0.18
N ASP A 222 -26.85 15.70 0.16
CA ASP A 222 -27.08 16.12 1.55
C ASP A 222 -27.98 15.10 2.27
N GLY A 223 -27.54 14.55 3.40
CA GLY A 223 -28.24 13.48 4.12
C GLY A 223 -27.41 12.80 5.21
N GLU A 224 -28.04 11.93 6.01
CA GLU A 224 -27.34 11.15 7.04
C GLU A 224 -26.27 10.24 6.41
N HIS A 225 -25.01 10.49 6.76
CA HIS A 225 -23.88 9.67 6.31
C HIS A 225 -23.86 8.34 7.06
N ARG A 226 -23.74 7.25 6.32
CA ARG A 226 -23.56 5.93 6.92
C ARG A 226 -22.12 5.74 7.36
N VAL A 227 -21.94 5.11 8.51
CA VAL A 227 -20.63 4.86 9.11
C VAL A 227 -20.31 3.37 8.95
N PRO A 228 -19.07 3.01 8.55
CA PRO A 228 -18.64 1.62 8.54
C PRO A 228 -18.76 0.99 9.93
N CYS A 229 -19.32 -0.22 9.99
CA CYS A 229 -19.47 -0.99 11.22
C CYS A 229 -18.48 -2.16 11.25
N TRP A 230 -17.80 -2.37 12.38
CA TRP A 230 -16.90 -3.51 12.56
C TRP A 230 -17.67 -4.81 12.76
N ARG A 231 -17.13 -5.89 12.19
CA ARG A 231 -17.59 -7.27 12.37
C ARG A 231 -16.65 -8.01 13.30
N ASP A 232 -17.16 -9.08 13.91
CA ASP A 232 -16.38 -9.98 14.75
C ASP A 232 -15.25 -10.72 13.98
N ASP A 233 -15.32 -10.78 12.65
CA ASP A 233 -14.30 -11.39 11.78
C ASP A 233 -13.17 -10.43 11.37
N GLY A 234 -13.15 -9.21 11.91
CA GLY A 234 -12.11 -8.21 11.63
C GLY A 234 -12.22 -7.54 10.26
N TRP A 235 -13.39 -7.62 9.62
CA TRP A 235 -13.80 -6.84 8.46
C TRP A 235 -14.82 -5.76 8.86
N MET A 236 -15.06 -4.79 7.98
CA MET A 236 -16.07 -3.74 8.15
C MET A 236 -17.20 -3.91 7.13
N GLU A 237 -18.41 -3.52 7.53
CA GLU A 237 -19.60 -3.46 6.67
C GLU A 237 -19.99 -2.03 6.40
N ILE A 238 -20.26 -1.74 5.12
CA ILE A 238 -20.80 -0.47 4.68
C ILE A 238 -22.15 -0.76 4.03
N GLU A 239 -23.22 -0.26 4.63
CA GLU A 239 -24.58 -0.52 4.15
C GLU A 239 -24.88 0.33 2.90
N LEU A 240 -25.04 -0.33 1.76
CA LEU A 240 -25.34 0.28 0.47
C LEU A 240 -26.81 0.75 0.37
N GLY A 241 -27.71 0.08 1.08
CA GLY A 241 -29.14 0.39 1.08
C GLY A 241 -30.00 -0.82 1.42
N GLU A 242 -31.29 -0.57 1.66
CA GLU A 242 -32.31 -1.60 1.87
C GLU A 242 -33.26 -1.70 0.68
N PHE A 243 -33.82 -2.89 0.46
CA PHE A 243 -34.84 -3.13 -0.57
C PHE A 243 -35.77 -4.28 -0.22
N LEU A 244 -37.03 -4.18 -0.66
CA LEU A 244 -38.04 -5.22 -0.45
C LEU A 244 -38.13 -6.18 -1.64
N ASN A 245 -37.94 -7.48 -1.42
CA ASN A 245 -38.12 -8.49 -2.47
C ASN A 245 -39.55 -9.04 -2.52
N ASN A 246 -40.43 -8.44 -3.31
CA ASN A 246 -41.86 -8.79 -3.38
C ASN A 246 -42.23 -10.14 -4.07
N GLY A 247 -41.28 -11.00 -4.44
CA GLY A 247 -41.54 -12.36 -4.95
C GLY A 247 -42.25 -12.50 -6.31
N ARG A 248 -42.85 -11.44 -6.88
CA ARG A 248 -43.53 -11.48 -8.18
C ARG A 248 -42.53 -11.47 -9.35
N GLY A 249 -42.11 -12.65 -9.80
CA GLY A 249 -41.74 -12.87 -11.20
C GLY A 249 -43.01 -12.87 -12.06
N GLY A 250 -43.00 -12.13 -13.16
CA GLY A 250 -44.19 -11.75 -13.92
C GLY A 250 -45.14 -12.89 -14.33
N GLY A 251 -46.43 -12.63 -14.13
CA GLY A 251 -47.53 -13.32 -14.77
C GLY A 251 -48.64 -12.30 -15.08
N GLY A 252 -48.76 -11.91 -16.35
CA GLY A 252 -49.94 -11.25 -16.94
C GLY A 252 -49.81 -9.76 -17.25
N GLY A 253 -49.84 -9.42 -18.55
CA GLY A 253 -50.17 -8.09 -19.07
C GLY A 253 -49.11 -7.49 -19.99
N GLY A 254 -49.36 -7.48 -21.30
CA GLY A 254 -48.38 -7.15 -22.35
C GLY A 254 -47.89 -5.70 -22.39
N GLY A 255 -46.67 -5.55 -22.91
CA GLY A 255 -46.02 -4.29 -23.25
C GLY A 255 -44.52 -4.49 -23.40
N GLY A 256 -44.00 -4.48 -24.62
CA GLY A 256 -42.59 -4.69 -24.91
C GLY A 256 -41.71 -3.63 -24.26
N GLY A 257 -40.90 -4.04 -23.29
CA GLY A 257 -39.82 -3.26 -22.68
C GLY A 257 -38.74 -4.22 -22.18
N SER A 258 -37.54 -4.12 -22.74
CA SER A 258 -36.42 -5.02 -22.50
C SER A 258 -35.82 -4.88 -21.08
N GLY A 259 -35.85 -5.96 -20.29
CA GLY A 259 -34.65 -6.48 -19.62
C GLY A 259 -34.22 -5.97 -18.22
N GLY A 260 -35.05 -5.27 -17.44
CA GLY A 260 -34.63 -4.68 -16.15
C GLY A 260 -35.10 -5.35 -14.84
N ASP A 261 -36.21 -6.09 -14.83
CA ASP A 261 -36.97 -6.33 -13.59
C ASP A 261 -36.50 -7.48 -12.69
N GLY A 262 -35.53 -8.29 -13.13
CA GLY A 262 -35.15 -9.54 -12.46
C GLY A 262 -33.97 -9.45 -11.48
N GLU A 263 -33.22 -8.35 -11.48
CA GLU A 263 -31.96 -8.22 -10.72
C GLU A 263 -32.01 -7.09 -9.71
N VAL A 264 -31.27 -7.26 -8.62
CA VAL A 264 -30.91 -6.19 -7.70
C VAL A 264 -29.53 -5.71 -8.11
N LYS A 265 -29.39 -4.42 -8.43
CA LYS A 265 -28.10 -3.80 -8.73
C LYS A 265 -27.66 -2.99 -7.52
N MET A 266 -26.40 -3.11 -7.17
CA MET A 266 -25.78 -2.44 -6.04
C MET A 266 -24.53 -1.71 -6.56
N SER A 267 -24.31 -0.47 -6.13
CA SER A 267 -23.16 0.32 -6.58
C SER A 267 -22.55 1.13 -5.46
N LEU A 268 -21.23 1.23 -5.49
CA LEU A 268 -20.45 2.26 -4.80
C LEU A 268 -19.72 3.07 -5.86
N MET A 269 -19.86 4.39 -5.82
CA MET A 269 -19.22 5.32 -6.75
C MET A 269 -18.69 6.52 -5.98
N GLU A 270 -17.44 6.90 -6.23
CA GLU A 270 -16.97 8.23 -5.83
C GLU A 270 -17.79 9.31 -6.57
N PRO A 271 -18.07 10.48 -5.93
CA PRO A 271 -18.81 11.56 -6.56
C PRO A 271 -18.18 11.92 -7.90
N SER A 272 -18.93 11.72 -8.97
CA SER A 272 -18.39 11.75 -10.32
C SER A 272 -17.88 13.15 -10.71
N ILE A 273 -16.57 13.25 -10.94
CA ILE A 273 -16.02 14.16 -11.95
C ILE A 273 -16.22 13.47 -13.30
N ASN A 274 -17.24 13.88 -14.05
CA ASN A 274 -17.20 13.67 -15.48
C ASN A 274 -15.99 14.47 -16.00
N PHE A 275 -14.84 13.82 -16.18
CA PHE A 275 -13.60 14.47 -16.62
C PHE A 275 -13.81 15.25 -17.92
N LYS A 276 -14.73 14.79 -18.77
CA LYS A 276 -15.20 15.51 -19.96
C LYS A 276 -15.84 16.85 -19.59
N TYR A 277 -16.64 16.93 -18.53
CA TYR A 277 -17.31 18.14 -18.06
C TYR A 277 -16.41 19.09 -17.26
N CYS A 278 -15.39 18.57 -16.56
CA CYS A 278 -14.33 19.41 -16.00
C CYS A 278 -13.52 20.03 -17.13
N ILE A 279 -13.06 19.25 -18.12
CA ILE A 279 -12.33 19.79 -19.29
C ILE A 279 -13.17 20.85 -20.04
N LEU A 280 -14.47 20.58 -20.27
CA LEU A 280 -15.37 21.48 -21.01
C LEU A 280 -15.79 22.78 -20.28
N LYS A 281 -15.50 22.94 -18.98
CA LYS A 281 -15.81 24.19 -18.22
C LYS A 281 -14.59 24.91 -17.65
N LEU A 282 -13.38 24.45 -17.96
CA LEU A 282 -12.15 25.14 -17.56
C LEU A 282 -11.91 26.36 -18.45
N ASN A 283 -12.51 27.49 -18.08
CA ASN A 283 -12.17 28.81 -18.62
C ASN A 283 -10.85 29.37 -18.03
N SER A 284 -10.07 28.56 -17.31
CA SER A 284 -8.83 28.98 -16.66
C SER A 284 -7.64 28.14 -17.16
N PRO A 285 -6.70 28.76 -17.91
CA PRO A 285 -5.45 28.12 -18.34
C PRO A 285 -4.62 27.54 -17.18
N LEU A 286 -4.74 28.11 -15.98
CA LEU A 286 -4.10 27.65 -14.73
C LEU A 286 -4.59 26.27 -14.28
N LEU A 287 -5.88 25.96 -14.44
CA LEU A 287 -6.43 24.65 -14.06
C LEU A 287 -6.07 23.55 -15.07
N LEU A 288 -5.95 23.88 -16.35
CA LEU A 288 -5.44 22.98 -17.39
C LEU A 288 -3.97 22.64 -17.15
N ALA A 289 -3.18 23.65 -16.76
CA ALA A 289 -1.80 23.53 -16.31
C ALA A 289 -1.65 22.58 -15.09
N CYS A 290 -2.49 22.72 -14.06
CA CYS A 290 -2.49 21.84 -12.89
C CYS A 290 -2.85 20.39 -13.24
N LEU A 291 -3.82 20.18 -14.14
CA LEU A 291 -4.21 18.85 -14.63
C LEU A 291 -3.06 18.17 -15.41
N LEU A 292 -2.33 18.94 -16.22
CA LEU A 292 -1.14 18.47 -16.94
C LEU A 292 -0.01 18.08 -16.00
N ALA A 293 0.27 18.88 -14.96
CA ALA A 293 1.26 18.55 -13.94
C ALA A 293 0.88 17.26 -13.18
N CYS A 294 -0.41 17.10 -12.82
CA CYS A 294 -0.90 15.86 -12.20
C CYS A 294 -0.76 14.64 -13.11
N LEU A 295 -1.05 14.77 -14.41
CA LEU A 295 -0.90 13.69 -15.39
C LEU A 295 0.58 13.34 -15.61
N LEU A 296 1.47 14.33 -15.66
CA LEU A 296 2.92 14.13 -15.80
C LEU A 296 3.54 13.43 -14.58
N ASN A 297 3.07 13.75 -13.36
CA ASN A 297 3.54 13.11 -12.12
C ASN A 297 3.06 11.66 -11.97
N TYR A 298 1.92 11.27 -12.58
CA TYR A 298 1.31 9.95 -12.38
C TYR A 298 1.45 8.97 -13.55
N THR A 299 1.66 9.45 -14.79
CA THR A 299 1.74 8.57 -15.96
C THR A 299 3.18 8.13 -16.23
N ARG A 300 3.43 6.81 -16.24
CA ARG A 300 4.69 6.22 -16.76
C ARG A 300 4.63 5.93 -18.26
N ASP A 301 3.46 6.10 -18.87
CA ASP A 301 3.16 5.79 -20.27
C ASP A 301 3.41 7.00 -21.19
N LEU A 302 4.38 6.85 -22.10
CA LEU A 302 4.78 7.89 -23.06
C LEU A 302 3.73 8.10 -24.16
N ASP A 303 2.90 7.11 -24.46
CA ASP A 303 1.90 7.18 -25.52
C ASP A 303 0.69 8.04 -25.12
N LEU A 304 0.36 8.03 -23.82
CA LEU A 304 -0.68 8.90 -23.24
C LEU A 304 -0.28 10.38 -23.30
N LEU A 305 1.00 10.70 -23.09
CA LEU A 305 1.54 12.08 -23.17
C LEU A 305 1.44 12.65 -24.59
N SER A 306 1.67 11.83 -25.62
CA SER A 306 1.51 12.24 -27.02
C SER A 306 0.04 12.54 -27.38
N THR A 307 -0.90 11.88 -26.72
CA THR A 307 -2.35 12.06 -26.91
C THR A 307 -2.85 13.36 -26.25
N ILE A 308 -2.23 13.77 -25.13
CA ILE A 308 -2.53 15.02 -24.42
C ILE A 308 -2.23 16.25 -25.31
N SER A 309 -1.20 16.19 -26.17
CA SER A 309 -0.88 17.27 -27.12
C SER A 309 -2.00 17.58 -28.14
N LYS A 310 -3.03 16.73 -28.24
CA LYS A 310 -4.12 16.79 -29.23
C LYS A 310 -5.51 16.95 -28.60
N ILE A 311 -5.61 17.36 -27.33
CA ILE A 311 -6.92 17.52 -26.66
C ILE A 311 -7.74 18.59 -27.40
N ASN A 312 -8.80 18.14 -28.08
CA ASN A 312 -9.73 19.00 -28.79
C ASN A 312 -10.91 19.33 -27.87
N MET A 313 -11.14 20.61 -27.57
CA MET A 313 -12.33 21.07 -26.85
C MET A 313 -13.32 21.65 -27.87
N ASP A 314 -14.63 21.41 -27.69
CA ASP A 314 -15.67 22.01 -28.55
C ASP A 314 -15.57 23.54 -28.46
N GLY A 315 -14.98 24.15 -29.50
CA GLY A 315 -14.64 25.57 -29.57
C GLY A 315 -13.20 25.89 -30.00
N GLY A 316 -12.28 24.92 -30.00
CA GLY A 316 -10.92 25.08 -30.51
C GLY A 316 -9.88 24.18 -29.82
N VAL A 317 -8.82 23.83 -30.56
CA VAL A 317 -7.63 23.13 -30.04
C VAL A 317 -6.87 24.08 -29.12
N VAL A 318 -6.60 23.69 -27.87
CA VAL A 318 -5.68 24.46 -27.02
C VAL A 318 -4.27 24.22 -27.53
N ASP A 319 -3.66 25.24 -28.11
CA ASP A 319 -2.24 25.21 -28.46
C ASP A 319 -1.42 25.44 -27.18
N PHE A 320 -0.75 24.38 -26.71
CA PHE A 320 0.16 24.49 -25.57
C PHE A 320 1.33 25.45 -25.83
N ASN A 321 1.57 25.83 -27.09
CA ASN A 321 2.58 26.83 -27.42
C ASN A 321 2.11 28.27 -27.20
N SER A 322 0.80 28.49 -27.00
CA SER A 322 0.22 29.82 -26.73
C SER A 322 -0.21 30.03 -25.28
N LEU A 323 0.30 29.22 -24.33
CA LEU A 323 0.01 29.39 -22.91
C LEU A 323 0.62 30.71 -22.38
N PRO A 324 -0.08 31.45 -21.51
CA PRO A 324 0.48 32.63 -20.82
C PRO A 324 1.70 32.29 -19.96
N GLU A 325 2.65 33.22 -19.82
CA GLU A 325 3.87 33.06 -19.02
C GLU A 325 3.60 32.72 -17.54
N ASP A 326 2.52 33.24 -16.96
CA ASP A 326 2.12 32.95 -15.58
C ASP A 326 1.73 31.47 -15.39
N CYS A 327 1.10 30.87 -16.41
CA CYS A 327 0.71 29.46 -16.39
C CYS A 327 1.94 28.58 -16.54
N ILE A 328 2.84 28.93 -17.45
CA ILE A 328 4.13 28.29 -17.63
C ILE A 328 4.94 28.29 -16.32
N SER A 329 5.02 29.44 -15.64
CA SER A 329 5.73 29.59 -14.36
C SER A 329 5.09 28.73 -13.26
N THR A 330 3.76 28.64 -13.23
CA THR A 330 3.04 27.77 -12.29
C THR A 330 3.29 26.29 -12.58
N ILE A 331 3.30 25.89 -13.86
CA ILE A 331 3.58 24.50 -14.26
C ILE A 331 5.01 24.11 -13.89
N ILE A 332 5.97 25.01 -14.09
CA ILE A 332 7.34 24.83 -13.61
C ILE A 332 7.25 24.47 -12.13
N LEU A 333 6.71 25.33 -11.25
CA LEU A 333 6.61 25.10 -9.81
C LEU A 333 5.96 23.77 -9.40
N LEU A 334 4.98 23.28 -10.17
CA LEU A 334 4.26 22.03 -9.89
C LEU A 334 5.03 20.74 -10.27
N LEU A 335 6.02 20.84 -11.16
CA LEU A 335 6.91 19.71 -11.48
C LEU A 335 7.96 19.60 -10.37
N THR A 336 7.67 18.75 -9.38
CA THR A 336 8.44 18.65 -8.13
C THR A 336 9.71 17.81 -8.25
N ASN A 337 9.92 17.13 -9.38
CA ASN A 337 11.04 16.23 -9.58
C ASN A 337 11.69 16.41 -10.97
N PRO A 338 13.03 16.39 -11.08
CA PRO A 338 13.74 16.51 -12.37
C PRO A 338 13.36 15.46 -13.42
N ARG A 339 12.94 14.26 -13.02
CA ARG A 339 12.43 13.23 -13.95
C ARG A 339 11.16 13.70 -14.67
N ASP A 340 10.24 14.30 -13.94
CA ASP A 340 8.94 14.74 -14.47
C ASP A 340 9.11 16.01 -15.31
N LEU A 341 10.05 16.89 -14.92
CA LEU A 341 10.46 18.01 -15.75
C LEU A 341 11.01 17.54 -17.10
N CYS A 342 11.89 16.54 -17.12
CA CYS A 342 12.41 15.98 -18.38
C CYS A 342 11.29 15.37 -19.24
N ARG A 343 10.32 14.69 -18.64
CA ARG A 343 9.17 14.09 -19.36
C ARG A 343 8.24 15.15 -19.95
N SER A 344 8.07 16.28 -19.27
CA SER A 344 7.24 17.37 -19.77
C SER A 344 7.70 17.90 -21.15
N SER A 345 9.00 17.78 -21.47
CA SER A 345 9.58 18.18 -22.77
C SER A 345 8.98 17.45 -23.99
N LEU A 346 8.28 16.35 -23.75
CA LEU A 346 7.60 15.55 -24.77
C LEU A 346 6.20 16.06 -25.10
N VAL A 347 5.64 16.96 -24.28
CA VAL A 347 4.27 17.47 -24.41
C VAL A 347 4.15 18.53 -25.51
N SER A 348 5.08 19.49 -25.57
CA SER A 348 5.13 20.53 -26.61
C SER A 348 6.52 21.18 -26.72
N SER A 349 6.74 21.98 -27.76
CA SER A 349 7.97 22.78 -27.91
C SER A 349 8.15 23.80 -26.78
N THR A 350 7.08 24.42 -26.29
CA THR A 350 7.15 25.33 -25.13
C THR A 350 7.62 24.59 -23.90
N PHE A 351 7.06 23.42 -23.60
CA PHE A 351 7.53 22.60 -22.47
C PHE A 351 8.97 22.12 -22.63
N ARG A 352 9.40 21.84 -23.86
CA ARG A 352 10.81 21.51 -24.13
C ARG A 352 11.74 22.68 -23.80
N SER A 353 11.40 23.88 -24.27
CA SER A 353 12.16 25.09 -23.95
C SER A 353 12.21 25.34 -22.42
N LEU A 354 11.13 25.03 -21.70
CA LEU A 354 11.07 25.17 -20.24
C LEU A 354 11.91 24.11 -19.51
N ALA A 355 11.84 22.87 -19.96
CA ALA A 355 12.66 21.77 -19.44
C ALA A 355 14.17 21.91 -19.76
N ASP A 356 14.54 22.87 -20.61
CA ASP A 356 15.93 23.26 -20.90
C ASP A 356 16.31 24.60 -20.24
N SER A 357 15.38 25.30 -19.59
CA SER A 357 15.62 26.62 -18.97
C SER A 357 16.34 26.53 -17.62
N ASN A 358 17.26 27.46 -17.35
CA ASN A 358 17.97 27.50 -16.06
C ASN A 358 17.01 27.67 -14.86
N ILE A 359 15.97 28.51 -15.01
CA ILE A 359 14.95 28.75 -13.98
C ILE A 359 14.33 27.43 -13.47
N ALA A 360 14.07 26.48 -14.38
CA ALA A 360 13.47 25.22 -14.01
C ALA A 360 14.44 24.26 -13.30
N TRP A 361 15.76 24.39 -13.50
CA TRP A 361 16.78 23.51 -12.91
C TRP A 361 17.45 24.10 -11.67
N ASP A 362 17.49 25.43 -11.53
CA ASP A 362 18.12 26.11 -10.37
C ASP A 362 17.51 25.67 -9.04
N ARG A 363 16.21 25.37 -9.01
CA ARG A 363 15.49 24.84 -7.84
C ARG A 363 15.83 23.40 -7.44
N PHE A 364 16.41 22.62 -8.35
CA PHE A 364 16.85 21.24 -8.08
C PHE A 364 18.32 21.17 -7.67
N LEU A 365 19.04 22.29 -7.81
CA LEU A 365 20.38 22.43 -7.27
C LEU A 365 20.29 22.74 -5.77
N PRO A 366 21.20 22.20 -4.94
CA PRO A 366 21.32 22.59 -3.54
C PRO A 366 21.53 24.10 -3.41
N SER A 367 20.98 24.75 -2.38
CA SER A 367 21.15 26.19 -2.18
C SER A 367 22.62 26.62 -2.03
N ASP A 368 23.47 25.71 -1.56
CA ASP A 368 24.90 25.84 -1.32
C ASP A 368 25.76 25.28 -2.48
N TYR A 369 25.19 25.03 -3.66
CA TYR A 369 25.94 24.43 -4.78
C TYR A 369 27.20 25.21 -5.16
N GLN A 370 27.23 26.54 -4.98
CA GLN A 370 28.41 27.35 -5.27
C GLN A 370 29.57 27.05 -4.30
N GLU A 371 29.26 26.82 -3.02
CA GLU A 371 30.26 26.44 -2.01
C GLU A 371 30.77 25.03 -2.30
N ILE A 372 29.88 24.11 -2.65
CA ILE A 372 30.21 22.76 -3.12
C ILE A 372 31.19 22.80 -4.31
N LEU A 373 30.90 23.63 -5.31
CA LEU A 373 31.75 23.79 -6.49
C LEU A 373 33.12 24.40 -6.15
N SER A 374 33.15 25.40 -5.26
CA SER A 374 34.39 26.04 -4.80
C SER A 374 35.29 25.08 -4.03
N SER A 375 34.69 24.10 -3.36
CA SER A 375 35.38 23.09 -2.56
C SER A 375 35.70 21.83 -3.38
N SER A 376 35.35 21.78 -4.67
CA SER A 376 35.63 20.61 -5.50
C SER A 376 37.12 20.49 -5.84
N VAL A 377 37.65 19.28 -5.71
CA VAL A 377 39.06 18.95 -6.05
C VAL A 377 39.37 19.21 -7.52
N SER A 378 38.37 19.10 -8.40
CA SER A 378 38.53 19.29 -9.84
C SER A 378 37.49 20.29 -10.35
N PRO A 379 37.88 21.30 -11.16
CA PRO A 379 36.93 22.29 -11.67
C PRO A 379 35.78 21.64 -12.46
N VAL A 380 34.55 21.86 -12.00
CA VAL A 380 33.35 21.41 -12.70
C VAL A 380 32.96 22.47 -13.72
N GLN A 381 33.28 22.22 -14.99
CA GLN A 381 32.87 23.06 -16.11
C GLN A 381 31.40 22.76 -16.46
N PHE A 382 30.55 23.78 -16.62
CA PHE A 382 29.17 23.59 -17.06
C PHE A 382 28.68 24.80 -17.88
N SER A 383 27.71 24.59 -18.78
CA SER A 383 27.14 25.66 -19.61
C SER A 383 25.74 26.10 -19.18
N THR A 384 24.98 25.23 -18.50
CA THR A 384 23.60 25.47 -18.06
C THR A 384 23.35 24.82 -16.70
N SER A 385 22.32 25.26 -15.98
CA SER A 385 21.94 24.66 -14.68
C SER A 385 21.52 23.19 -14.82
N LYS A 386 20.95 22.83 -15.98
CA LYS A 386 20.66 21.45 -16.36
C LYS A 386 21.92 20.60 -16.49
N ASP A 387 22.92 21.10 -17.22
CA ASP A 387 24.22 20.44 -17.38
C ASP A 387 24.92 20.28 -16.01
N LEU A 388 24.90 21.34 -15.20
CA LEU A 388 25.42 21.29 -13.83
C LEU A 388 24.72 20.21 -12.99
N TYR A 389 23.39 20.14 -13.00
CA TYR A 389 22.65 19.12 -12.25
C TYR A 389 23.11 17.71 -12.62
N PHE A 390 23.17 17.38 -13.93
CA PHE A 390 23.63 16.05 -14.36
C PHE A 390 25.10 15.78 -14.04
N ARG A 391 25.95 16.81 -14.03
CA ARG A 391 27.33 16.69 -13.57
C ARG A 391 27.40 16.38 -12.09
N LEU A 392 26.57 17.01 -11.26
CA LEU A 392 26.47 16.75 -9.82
C LEU A 392 25.78 15.41 -9.52
N CYS A 393 24.99 14.84 -10.43
CA CYS A 393 24.54 13.44 -10.30
C CYS A 393 25.71 12.45 -10.42
N ASN A 394 26.76 12.83 -11.15
CA ASN A 394 28.02 12.10 -11.09
C ASN A 394 28.80 12.58 -9.88
N SER A 395 29.44 11.66 -9.19
CA SER A 395 30.10 12.04 -7.97
C SER A 395 31.35 12.86 -8.19
N ILE A 396 31.44 13.95 -7.46
CA ILE A 396 32.62 14.79 -7.38
C ILE A 396 33.30 14.58 -6.03
N LEU A 397 34.61 14.82 -5.98
CA LEU A 397 35.34 14.92 -4.72
C LEU A 397 35.34 16.37 -4.28
N ILE A 398 35.04 16.57 -3.00
CA ILE A 398 35.05 17.85 -2.32
C ILE A 398 36.10 17.78 -1.22
N ASP A 399 37.06 18.69 -1.29
CA ASP A 399 38.09 18.88 -0.27
C ASP A 399 37.69 20.07 0.59
N GLY A 400 37.03 19.78 1.71
CA GLY A 400 36.80 20.78 2.74
C GLY A 400 38.07 20.96 3.56
N VAL A 401 38.23 22.09 4.24
CA VAL A 401 39.40 22.43 5.08
C VAL A 401 39.84 21.33 6.07
N LEU A 402 38.99 20.33 6.36
CA LEU A 402 39.26 19.23 7.29
C LEU A 402 38.87 17.81 6.81
N LEU A 403 38.14 17.63 5.70
CA LEU A 403 37.56 16.32 5.32
C LEU A 403 37.49 16.16 3.80
N LEU A 404 37.87 14.99 3.28
CA LEU A 404 37.76 14.63 1.86
C LEU A 404 36.49 13.79 1.62
N GLN A 405 35.45 14.44 1.13
CA GLN A 405 34.14 13.81 0.94
C GLN A 405 33.84 13.64 -0.55
N SER A 406 33.04 12.63 -0.87
CA SER A 406 32.40 12.58 -2.18
C SER A 406 30.97 13.10 -2.09
N PHE A 407 30.61 13.97 -3.03
CA PHE A 407 29.28 14.53 -3.16
C PHE A 407 28.65 14.09 -4.46
N SER A 408 27.35 13.83 -4.42
CA SER A 408 26.51 13.69 -5.61
C SER A 408 25.06 14.07 -5.31
N LEU A 409 24.26 14.24 -6.35
CA LEU A 409 22.81 14.32 -6.27
C LEU A 409 22.19 12.99 -6.65
N ASP A 410 21.19 12.55 -5.89
CA ASP A 410 20.34 11.45 -6.32
C ASP A 410 19.61 11.88 -7.60
N ALA A 411 19.92 11.21 -8.72
CA ALA A 411 19.42 11.59 -10.04
C ALA A 411 17.89 11.53 -10.16
N SER A 412 17.22 10.84 -9.24
CA SER A 412 15.77 10.68 -9.24
C SER A 412 15.05 11.66 -8.34
N THR A 413 15.69 12.29 -7.37
CA THR A 413 15.02 13.17 -6.41
C THR A 413 15.71 14.54 -6.28
N GLY A 414 16.94 14.70 -6.78
CA GLY A 414 17.77 15.89 -6.57
C GLY A 414 18.25 16.07 -5.13
N LYS A 415 18.04 15.07 -4.27
CA LYS A 415 18.47 15.12 -2.87
C LYS A 415 19.97 14.84 -2.76
N THR A 416 20.62 15.48 -1.81
CA THR A 416 22.08 15.41 -1.64
C THR A 416 22.52 14.02 -1.17
N CYS A 417 23.66 13.55 -1.68
CA CYS A 417 24.29 12.30 -1.29
C CYS A 417 25.74 12.60 -0.92
N TYR A 418 26.19 12.07 0.22
CA TYR A 418 27.56 12.28 0.71
C TYR A 418 28.20 10.94 1.02
N MET A 419 29.49 10.81 0.73
CA MET A 419 30.30 9.70 1.20
C MET A 419 31.53 10.22 1.93
N LEU A 420 31.69 9.79 3.18
CA LEU A 420 32.88 10.02 3.99
C LEU A 420 33.96 9.05 3.54
N SER A 421 35.17 9.54 3.25
CA SER A 421 36.31 8.66 2.95
C SER A 421 36.71 7.86 4.18
N ALA A 422 37.39 6.72 3.99
CA ALA A 422 37.95 5.96 5.09
C ALA A 422 38.87 6.81 6.01
N ARG A 423 39.55 7.82 5.46
CA ARG A 423 40.42 8.76 6.20
C ARG A 423 39.65 9.65 7.18
N ASP A 424 38.38 9.90 6.89
CA ASP A 424 37.50 10.75 7.69
C ASP A 424 36.70 9.95 8.73
N LEU A 425 36.87 8.62 8.75
CA LEU A 425 36.24 7.74 9.72
C LEU A 425 37.10 7.64 10.99
N SER A 426 36.43 7.56 12.13
CA SER A 426 37.06 7.20 13.41
C SER A 426 37.14 5.67 13.49
N ILE A 427 38.29 5.15 13.07
CA ILE A 427 38.62 3.72 13.06
C ILE A 427 39.54 3.41 14.25
N THR A 428 39.13 2.47 15.10
CA THR A 428 39.93 2.06 16.25
C THR A 428 41.28 1.48 15.78
N TRP A 429 42.36 2.07 16.28
CA TRP A 429 43.75 1.80 15.86
C TRP A 429 44.04 2.07 14.37
N GLY A 430 43.25 2.90 13.67
CA GLY A 430 43.41 3.16 12.23
C GLY A 430 44.77 3.75 11.81
N ASN A 431 45.51 4.35 12.75
CA ASN A 431 46.86 4.87 12.53
C ASN A 431 47.97 3.85 12.82
N GLU A 432 47.63 2.66 13.33
CA GLU A 432 48.57 1.61 13.70
C GLU A 432 48.78 0.65 12.51
N PRO A 433 49.96 0.65 11.87
CA PRO A 433 50.21 -0.17 10.68
C PRO A 433 50.11 -1.68 10.95
N MET A 434 50.16 -2.09 12.22
CA MET A 434 49.98 -3.47 12.65
C MET A 434 48.54 -3.96 12.38
N TYR A 435 47.55 -3.08 12.53
CA TYR A 435 46.13 -3.43 12.43
C TYR A 435 45.53 -2.99 11.10
N TRP A 436 45.99 -1.87 10.53
CA TRP A 436 45.39 -1.28 9.34
C TRP A 436 46.45 -0.89 8.30
N CYS A 437 46.23 -1.27 7.05
CA CYS A 437 47.10 -0.97 5.93
C CYS A 437 46.37 -0.03 4.96
N TRP A 438 46.86 1.21 4.87
CA TRP A 438 46.39 2.19 3.90
C TRP A 438 47.00 1.91 2.53
N LYS A 439 46.17 1.88 1.49
CA LYS A 439 46.60 1.59 0.12
C LYS A 439 45.71 2.27 -0.89
N SER A 440 46.26 2.46 -2.09
CA SER A 440 45.49 2.95 -3.24
C SER A 440 44.94 1.77 -4.04
N ILE A 441 43.65 1.81 -4.36
CA ILE A 441 42.97 0.83 -5.21
C ILE A 441 42.37 1.58 -6.40
N PRO A 442 42.69 1.23 -7.66
CA PRO A 442 42.19 1.95 -8.84
C PRO A 442 40.67 2.03 -8.98
N GLN A 443 39.95 1.06 -8.39
CA GLN A 443 38.48 0.99 -8.37
C GLN A 443 37.85 1.85 -7.27
N SER A 444 38.64 2.46 -6.38
CA SER A 444 38.16 3.36 -5.33
C SER A 444 37.95 4.77 -5.88
N ARG A 445 36.90 5.44 -5.42
CA ARG A 445 36.68 6.87 -5.70
C ARG A 445 37.62 7.78 -4.91
N PHE A 446 38.14 7.30 -3.78
CA PHE A 446 39.12 7.99 -2.94
C PHE A 446 40.54 7.52 -3.26
N SER A 447 41.53 8.39 -3.05
CA SER A 447 42.95 8.09 -3.29
C SER A 447 43.47 6.93 -2.43
N GLU A 448 42.93 6.80 -1.21
CA GLU A 448 43.30 5.78 -0.24
C GLU A 448 42.06 5.09 0.34
N VAL A 449 42.20 3.78 0.52
CA VAL A 449 41.29 2.93 1.29
C VAL A 449 42.11 2.23 2.38
N VAL A 450 41.44 1.63 3.35
CA VAL A 450 42.12 0.94 4.45
C VAL A 450 41.74 -0.54 4.48
N GLU A 451 42.75 -1.42 4.51
CA GLU A 451 42.57 -2.86 4.71
C GLU A 451 42.91 -3.23 6.15
N LEU A 452 42.01 -3.94 6.80
CA LEU A 452 42.23 -4.59 8.09
C LEU A 452 43.25 -5.71 7.93
N GLY A 453 44.36 -5.63 8.65
CA GLY A 453 45.37 -6.68 8.76
C GLY A 453 44.85 -7.85 9.60
N ILE A 454 45.15 -7.83 10.90
CA ILE A 454 44.70 -8.82 11.87
C ILE A 454 44.29 -8.10 13.15
N ALA A 455 43.03 -8.20 13.55
CA ALA A 455 42.56 -7.64 14.82
C ALA A 455 41.46 -8.52 15.45
N SER A 456 41.34 -8.47 16.77
CA SER A 456 40.21 -9.10 17.49
C SER A 456 39.07 -8.11 17.74
N TRP A 457 39.38 -6.82 17.85
CA TRP A 457 38.40 -5.74 17.95
C TRP A 457 38.22 -5.04 16.60
N LEU A 458 36.98 -4.69 16.24
CA LEU A 458 36.65 -3.90 15.06
C LEU A 458 35.64 -2.83 15.46
N GLN A 459 35.98 -1.57 15.22
CA GLN A 459 35.05 -0.47 15.40
C GLN A 459 35.35 0.64 14.41
N ILE A 460 34.31 1.03 13.67
CA ILE A 460 34.35 2.07 12.64
C ILE A 460 33.19 3.01 12.93
N ASN A 461 33.50 4.29 13.13
CA ASN A 461 32.49 5.32 13.35
C ASN A 461 32.61 6.41 12.28
N GLY A 462 31.48 6.88 11.79
CA GLY A 462 31.36 8.05 10.93
C GLY A 462 30.46 9.11 11.56
N LYS A 463 30.71 10.36 11.21
CA LYS A 463 29.87 11.49 11.60
C LYS A 463 29.66 12.42 10.42
N ILE A 464 28.42 12.83 10.22
CA ILE A 464 28.09 13.85 9.22
C ILE A 464 27.11 14.85 9.82
N SER A 465 27.28 16.13 9.48
CA SER A 465 26.34 17.18 9.89
C SER A 465 25.01 16.98 9.18
N SER A 466 23.89 17.00 9.92
CA SER A 466 22.54 16.92 9.33
C SER A 466 22.27 18.06 8.36
N ARG A 467 22.94 19.21 8.53
CA ARG A 467 22.81 20.41 7.69
C ARG A 467 23.26 20.21 6.24
N LEU A 468 24.11 19.21 5.99
CA LEU A 468 24.55 18.86 4.62
C LEU A 468 23.47 18.04 3.89
N LEU A 469 22.56 17.43 4.64
CA LEU A 469 21.54 16.53 4.10
C LEU A 469 20.27 17.31 3.79
N SER A 470 19.62 16.96 2.68
CA SER A 470 18.36 17.59 2.29
C SER A 470 17.24 17.29 3.29
N HIS A 471 16.52 18.33 3.74
CA HIS A 471 15.39 18.20 4.67
C HIS A 471 14.19 17.40 4.10
N ASN A 472 13.29 17.02 5.02
CA ASN A 472 12.10 16.21 4.78
C ASN A 472 12.40 14.96 3.92
N THR A 473 13.47 14.25 4.29
CA THR A 473 14.00 13.13 3.51
C THR A 473 14.48 12.02 4.44
N THR A 474 14.06 10.78 4.16
CA THR A 474 14.62 9.60 4.81
C THR A 474 15.93 9.22 4.15
N TYR A 475 16.99 9.13 4.94
CA TYR A 475 18.31 8.67 4.53
C TYR A 475 18.60 7.29 5.11
N ALA A 476 19.51 6.59 4.44
CA ALA A 476 20.21 5.45 5.01
C ALA A 476 21.72 5.62 4.86
N ALA A 477 22.44 5.12 5.86
CA ALA A 477 23.89 5.07 5.87
C ALA A 477 24.37 3.67 5.47
N TYR A 478 25.36 3.61 4.59
CA TYR A 478 25.91 2.39 4.03
C TYR A 478 27.43 2.37 4.21
N LEU A 479 27.96 1.39 4.91
CA LEU A 479 29.40 1.13 4.93
C LEU A 479 29.79 0.44 3.62
N VAL A 480 30.68 1.06 2.84
CA VAL A 480 31.13 0.54 1.54
C VAL A 480 32.46 -0.18 1.72
N VAL A 481 32.46 -1.47 1.38
CA VAL A 481 33.53 -2.41 1.72
C VAL A 481 33.86 -3.35 0.56
N ASN A 482 35.05 -3.93 0.63
CA ASN A 482 35.48 -5.04 -0.19
C ASN A 482 36.27 -6.02 0.67
N PHE A 483 36.59 -7.21 0.16
CA PHE A 483 37.37 -8.20 0.89
C PHE A 483 38.61 -8.61 0.11
N ALA A 484 39.75 -8.60 0.77
CA ALA A 484 40.96 -9.20 0.21
C ALA A 484 40.76 -10.72 0.04
N ASN A 485 41.44 -11.33 -0.93
CA ASN A 485 41.41 -12.80 -1.13
C ASN A 485 41.78 -13.60 0.12
N ARG A 486 42.54 -12.98 1.04
CA ARG A 486 42.98 -13.53 2.32
C ARG A 486 42.03 -13.25 3.48
N ALA A 487 40.84 -12.70 3.25
CA ALA A 487 39.93 -12.31 4.31
C ALA A 487 39.42 -13.52 5.10
N TYR A 488 39.37 -13.39 6.43
CA TYR A 488 38.96 -14.45 7.36
C TYR A 488 38.31 -13.88 8.63
N GLY A 489 37.48 -14.69 9.29
CA GLY A 489 36.91 -14.36 10.61
C GLY A 489 35.79 -13.32 10.61
N LEU A 490 35.36 -12.85 9.44
CA LEU A 490 34.32 -11.82 9.25
C LEU A 490 32.89 -12.42 9.13
N ASP A 491 32.78 -13.75 9.14
CA ASP A 491 31.57 -14.56 8.99
C ASP A 491 31.16 -15.30 10.29
N LYS A 492 31.91 -15.10 11.38
CA LYS A 492 31.76 -15.87 12.62
C LYS A 492 30.85 -15.21 13.64
N ILE A 493 31.08 -13.93 13.93
CA ILE A 493 30.31 -13.15 14.90
C ILE A 493 29.70 -11.95 14.19
N PRO A 494 28.42 -11.63 14.44
CA PRO A 494 27.81 -10.44 13.88
C PRO A 494 28.32 -9.18 14.60
N SER A 495 28.56 -8.12 13.83
CA SER A 495 28.83 -6.79 14.37
C SER A 495 27.52 -6.06 14.66
N GLU A 496 27.49 -5.27 15.73
CA GLU A 496 26.44 -4.30 15.99
C GLU A 496 26.60 -3.12 15.03
N ILE A 497 25.47 -2.62 14.51
CA ILE A 497 25.42 -1.45 13.66
C ILE A 497 24.40 -0.47 14.21
N THR A 498 24.77 0.81 14.23
CA THR A 498 23.87 1.86 14.73
C THR A 498 23.91 3.11 13.88
N VAL A 499 22.79 3.81 13.83
CA VAL A 499 22.67 5.17 13.33
C VAL A 499 21.88 6.01 14.32
N GLU A 500 22.45 7.15 14.73
CA GLU A 500 21.88 8.02 15.76
C GLU A 500 21.74 9.45 15.22
N LEU A 501 20.57 10.06 15.44
CA LEU A 501 20.29 11.46 15.16
C LEU A 501 19.34 12.00 16.24
N GLY A 502 19.81 12.92 17.08
CA GLY A 502 19.02 13.45 18.20
C GLY A 502 18.59 12.35 19.16
N THR A 503 17.27 12.16 19.32
CA THR A 503 16.67 11.06 20.12
C THR A 503 16.41 9.79 19.31
N HIS A 504 16.53 9.85 17.98
CA HIS A 504 16.33 8.70 17.10
C HIS A 504 17.58 7.81 17.08
N VAL A 505 17.38 6.52 17.29
CA VAL A 505 18.43 5.51 17.26
C VAL A 505 17.92 4.29 16.48
N SER A 506 18.55 4.01 15.34
CA SER A 506 18.43 2.74 14.61
C SER A 506 19.55 1.81 15.07
N ARG A 507 19.21 0.58 15.48
CA ARG A 507 20.19 -0.47 15.83
C ARG A 507 19.89 -1.75 15.07
N GLY A 508 20.93 -2.50 14.74
CA GLY A 508 20.82 -3.80 14.09
C GLY A 508 22.09 -4.63 14.28
N THR A 509 22.12 -5.79 13.64
CA THR A 509 23.31 -6.66 13.59
C THR A 509 23.57 -7.13 12.15
N VAL A 510 24.84 -7.34 11.82
CA VAL A 510 25.28 -7.74 10.47
C VAL A 510 26.42 -8.76 10.54
N TYR A 511 26.35 -9.80 9.71
CA TYR A 511 27.54 -10.59 9.38
C TYR A 511 28.29 -9.90 8.25
N LEU A 512 29.55 -9.52 8.47
CA LEU A 512 30.36 -8.83 7.46
C LEU A 512 30.62 -9.69 6.22
N ARG A 513 30.48 -11.01 6.32
CA ARG A 513 30.51 -11.92 5.17
C ARG A 513 29.45 -13.02 5.33
N GLY A 514 28.71 -13.31 4.26
CA GLY A 514 27.77 -14.44 4.23
C GLY A 514 28.52 -15.77 4.24
N LYS A 515 27.96 -16.81 4.89
CA LYS A 515 28.47 -18.18 4.72
C LYS A 515 28.26 -18.58 3.26
N ASP A 516 29.33 -18.54 2.48
CA ASP A 516 29.40 -19.18 1.17
C ASP A 516 28.86 -20.61 1.37
N GLY A 517 27.84 -21.02 0.60
CA GLY A 517 27.07 -22.25 0.79
C GLY A 517 27.85 -23.58 0.65
N GLN A 518 29.15 -23.59 0.91
CA GLN A 518 30.07 -24.73 0.86
C GLN A 518 31.01 -24.84 2.09
N GLY A 519 30.73 -24.16 3.20
CA GLY A 519 31.43 -24.42 4.46
C GLY A 519 30.92 -25.69 5.14
N GLN A 520 31.68 -26.80 5.06
CA GLN A 520 31.43 -27.98 5.89
C GLN A 520 31.41 -27.57 7.39
N PRO A 521 30.51 -28.12 8.21
CA PRO A 521 30.46 -27.79 9.63
C PRO A 521 31.68 -28.37 10.33
N LEU A 522 32.63 -27.51 10.71
CA LEU A 522 33.63 -27.86 11.71
C LEU A 522 32.97 -27.81 13.09
N ASP A 523 32.59 -29.01 13.53
CA ASP A 523 32.59 -29.53 14.89
C ASP A 523 31.92 -28.69 16.02
N GLY A 524 30.73 -29.16 16.41
CA GLY A 524 30.44 -29.50 17.82
C GLY A 524 30.16 -28.41 18.86
N LEU A 525 30.46 -27.13 18.62
CA LEU A 525 30.30 -26.07 19.66
C LEU A 525 29.37 -24.90 19.29
N ASP A 526 28.79 -24.89 18.08
CA ASP A 526 28.00 -23.76 17.55
C ASP A 526 26.55 -23.69 18.09
N HIS A 527 26.09 -24.72 18.80
CA HIS A 527 24.72 -24.77 19.32
C HIS A 527 24.55 -24.10 20.69
N PHE A 528 25.65 -23.82 21.41
CA PHE A 528 25.58 -23.25 22.77
C PHE A 528 25.63 -21.72 22.83
N LEU A 529 26.21 -21.04 21.82
CA LEU A 529 26.30 -19.57 21.79
C LEU A 529 25.12 -18.89 21.06
N ARG A 530 24.23 -19.65 20.44
CA ARG A 530 23.03 -19.15 19.73
C ARG A 530 21.95 -18.54 20.63
N SER A 531 22.19 -18.41 21.94
CA SER A 531 21.15 -18.17 22.95
C SER A 531 21.33 -16.89 23.79
N SER A 532 22.29 -16.01 23.51
CA SER A 532 22.40 -14.77 24.29
C SER A 532 22.82 -13.63 23.39
N VAL A 533 22.05 -12.55 23.42
CA VAL A 533 22.17 -11.33 22.59
C VAL A 533 21.57 -11.44 21.18
N VAL A 534 20.27 -11.75 21.10
CA VAL A 534 19.43 -11.24 19.99
C VAL A 534 18.65 -10.06 20.53
N TYR A 535 19.13 -8.84 20.30
CA TYR A 535 18.31 -7.65 20.50
C TYR A 535 17.11 -7.76 19.54
N LYS A 536 15.89 -7.63 20.07
CA LYS A 536 14.65 -7.51 19.28
C LYS A 536 14.66 -6.15 18.57
N GLY A 537 15.39 -6.05 17.48
CA GLY A 537 15.45 -4.93 16.55
C GLY A 537 15.66 -5.48 15.14
N ASP A 538 15.21 -4.71 14.16
CA ASP A 538 15.17 -4.96 12.71
C ASP A 538 16.17 -6.01 12.18
N GLY A 539 15.69 -6.95 11.36
CA GLY A 539 16.31 -8.25 11.07
C GLY A 539 17.78 -8.25 10.65
N MET A 540 18.44 -9.41 10.81
CA MET A 540 19.84 -9.67 10.43
C MET A 540 20.15 -9.17 9.01
N ARG A 541 21.14 -8.28 8.89
CA ARG A 541 21.59 -7.70 7.61
C ARG A 541 22.77 -8.48 7.04
N VAL A 542 22.95 -8.39 5.72
CA VAL A 542 24.08 -8.98 4.98
C VAL A 542 24.60 -7.96 3.95
N PRO A 543 25.89 -8.01 3.59
CA PRO A 543 26.44 -7.17 2.52
C PRO A 543 25.75 -7.43 1.18
N VAL A 544 25.58 -6.38 0.39
CA VAL A 544 24.96 -6.43 -0.94
C VAL A 544 25.95 -5.94 -1.99
N ASP A 545 26.07 -6.67 -3.10
CA ASP A 545 26.93 -6.29 -4.22
C ASP A 545 26.46 -5.00 -4.90
N ARG A 546 27.39 -4.10 -5.17
CA ARG A 546 27.20 -2.86 -5.94
C ARG A 546 27.70 -3.05 -7.37
N LYS A 547 27.22 -2.17 -8.27
CA LYS A 547 27.60 -2.19 -9.70
C LYS A 547 29.06 -1.78 -9.95
N ASP A 548 29.67 -1.08 -9.01
CA ASP A 548 31.06 -0.60 -9.06
C ASP A 548 32.07 -1.67 -8.60
N GLY A 549 31.60 -2.85 -8.19
CA GLY A 549 32.44 -3.96 -7.71
C GLY A 549 32.76 -3.90 -6.21
N TRP A 550 32.20 -2.93 -5.48
CA TRP A 550 32.21 -2.90 -4.02
C TRP A 550 30.96 -3.59 -3.45
N MET A 551 30.95 -3.83 -2.15
CA MET A 551 29.78 -4.25 -1.38
C MET A 551 29.33 -3.13 -0.46
N GLU A 552 28.03 -3.05 -0.18
CA GLU A 552 27.46 -2.14 0.81
C GLU A 552 26.80 -2.88 1.97
N ILE A 553 26.96 -2.33 3.16
CA ILE A 553 26.29 -2.79 4.38
C ILE A 553 25.45 -1.64 4.92
N GLU A 554 24.13 -1.82 4.96
CA GLU A 554 23.23 -0.82 5.56
C GLU A 554 23.43 -0.76 7.07
N LEU A 555 23.91 0.38 7.59
CA LEU A 555 24.11 0.65 9.02
C LEU A 555 22.79 1.03 9.70
N GLY A 556 21.90 1.72 8.99
CA GLY A 556 20.57 2.08 9.47
C GLY A 556 19.96 3.24 8.72
N GLU A 557 18.71 3.55 9.05
CA GLU A 557 17.94 4.64 8.47
C GLU A 557 17.55 5.70 9.50
N PHE A 558 17.40 6.93 9.02
CA PHE A 558 17.04 8.09 9.81
C PHE A 558 16.30 9.10 8.93
N PHE A 559 15.49 9.95 9.54
CA PHE A 559 14.74 11.01 8.86
C PHE A 559 15.33 12.37 9.23
N ILE A 560 15.49 13.26 8.24
CA ILE A 560 15.91 14.64 8.45
C ILE A 560 14.67 15.54 8.39
N ASP A 561 14.29 16.16 9.51
CA ASP A 561 13.21 17.16 9.58
C ASP A 561 13.75 18.59 9.35
N ASP A 562 12.85 19.56 9.20
CA ASP A 562 13.16 20.99 8.98
C ASP A 562 13.78 21.68 10.22
N GLY A 563 13.75 21.03 11.38
CA GLY A 563 14.30 21.54 12.66
C GLY A 563 15.51 20.77 13.21
N ASP A 564 15.97 19.72 12.52
CA ASP A 564 17.05 18.85 13.03
C ASP A 564 18.44 19.46 12.78
N GLU A 565 18.93 20.23 13.75
CA GLU A 565 20.33 20.63 13.81
C GLU A 565 21.13 19.66 14.69
N GLY A 566 21.98 18.83 14.08
CA GLY A 566 22.79 17.87 14.82
C GLY A 566 23.81 17.12 13.97
N GLU A 567 24.48 16.18 14.61
CA GLU A 567 25.37 15.22 13.94
C GLU A 567 24.65 13.88 13.81
N VAL A 568 24.61 13.33 12.60
CA VAL A 568 24.27 11.93 12.37
C VAL A 568 25.51 11.11 12.70
N LYS A 569 25.40 10.22 13.69
CA LYS A 569 26.47 9.30 14.07
C LYS A 569 26.16 7.92 13.52
N MET A 570 27.14 7.30 12.88
CA MET A 570 27.02 5.98 12.27
C MET A 570 28.11 5.10 12.84
N SER A 571 27.78 3.89 13.27
CA SER A 571 28.73 2.99 13.91
C SER A 571 28.59 1.57 13.39
N LEU A 572 29.72 0.91 13.22
CA LEU A 572 29.85 -0.54 13.18
C LEU A 572 30.81 -0.95 14.30
N MET A 573 30.36 -1.81 15.21
CA MET A 573 31.09 -2.20 16.41
C MET A 573 31.02 -3.71 16.62
N GLU A 574 32.15 -4.32 16.94
CA GLU A 574 32.19 -5.71 17.39
C GLU A 574 31.50 -5.88 18.74
N VAL A 575 30.67 -6.92 18.88
CA VAL A 575 30.00 -7.25 20.15
C VAL A 575 30.92 -8.01 21.10
N GLU A 576 31.74 -8.94 20.57
CA GLU A 576 32.67 -9.77 21.35
C GLU A 576 34.08 -9.75 20.76
N GLY A 577 35.08 -9.38 21.58
CA GLY A 577 36.45 -9.10 21.13
C GLY A 577 37.41 -10.30 21.07
N GLU A 578 36.92 -11.54 20.98
CA GLU A 578 37.77 -12.73 21.15
C GLU A 578 38.28 -13.33 19.83
N HIS A 579 37.62 -13.08 18.70
CA HIS A 579 37.97 -13.70 17.42
C HIS A 579 38.82 -12.81 16.52
N LEU A 580 39.95 -13.36 16.08
CA LEU A 580 40.80 -12.71 15.07
C LEU A 580 40.11 -12.68 13.71
N LYS A 581 40.13 -11.50 13.09
CA LYS A 581 39.62 -11.26 11.75
C LYS A 581 40.57 -10.36 10.95
N GLY A 582 40.46 -10.42 9.63
CA GLY A 582 41.35 -9.71 8.73
C GLY A 582 40.85 -9.68 7.29
N GLY A 583 41.43 -8.80 6.49
CA GLY A 583 41.16 -8.64 5.06
C GLY A 583 39.90 -7.83 4.69
N LEU A 584 39.25 -7.17 5.65
CA LEU A 584 38.19 -6.19 5.37
C LEU A 584 38.81 -4.92 4.76
N ILE A 585 38.38 -4.52 3.58
CA ILE A 585 38.78 -3.28 2.91
C ILE A 585 37.63 -2.29 3.04
N VAL A 586 37.88 -1.10 3.56
CA VAL A 586 36.86 -0.05 3.76
C VAL A 586 37.16 1.12 2.84
N GLU A 587 36.20 1.48 2.00
CA GLU A 587 36.27 2.68 1.16
C GLU A 587 35.73 3.90 1.91
N GLY A 588 34.63 3.73 2.65
CA GLY A 588 33.97 4.84 3.35
C GLY A 588 32.56 4.52 3.83
N ILE A 589 31.84 5.56 4.30
CA ILE A 589 30.41 5.49 4.63
C ILE A 589 29.64 6.42 3.72
N GLU A 590 28.72 5.86 2.93
CA GLU A 590 27.84 6.59 2.02
C GLU A 590 26.46 6.83 2.67
N VAL A 591 26.03 8.08 2.69
CA VAL A 591 24.73 8.53 3.16
C VAL A 591 23.93 9.00 1.96
N ARG A 592 22.85 8.28 1.65
CA ARG A 592 22.00 8.56 0.48
C ARG A 592 20.51 8.43 0.80
N PRO A 593 19.64 9.15 0.08
CA PRO A 593 18.19 9.04 0.23
C PRO A 593 17.74 7.59 0.08
N LYS A 594 16.94 7.10 1.02
CA LYS A 594 16.38 5.76 0.96
C LYS A 594 15.12 5.83 0.11
N VAL A 595 15.21 5.35 -1.13
CA VAL A 595 14.03 5.17 -1.97
C VAL A 595 13.16 4.10 -1.32
N VAL A 596 12.00 4.50 -0.80
CA VAL A 596 10.97 3.55 -0.36
C VAL A 596 10.59 2.73 -1.58
N LYS A 597 11.06 1.49 -1.67
CA LYS A 597 10.71 0.56 -2.76
C LYS A 597 9.22 0.26 -2.66
N GLY A 598 8.41 1.06 -3.35
CA GLY A 598 6.96 0.94 -3.38
C GLY A 598 6.27 2.28 -3.60
N LEU A 599 6.56 2.95 -4.71
CA LEU A 599 5.75 4.04 -5.29
C LEU A 599 5.69 3.87 -6.82
#